data_AF-A0A172YZY3-F1
#
_entry.id   AF-A0A172YZY3-F1
#
_cell.length_a   1.000
_cell.length_b   1.000
_cell.length_c   1.000
_cell.angle_alpha   90.00
_cell.angle_beta   90.00
_cell.angle_gamma   90.00
#
_symmetry.space_group_name_H-M   'P 1'
#
loop_
_entity.id
_entity.type
_entity.pdbx_description
1 polymer ?
#
loop_
_entity_poly.entity_id
_entity_poly.type
_entity_poly.pdbx_seq_one_letter_code
_entity_poly.pdbx_strand_id
1 'polypeptide(L)'
;MPVLFMLSVISHNALNLHGAALWIITLVQTFAYRWIPTAKSRAVISILVFAACAIAAVLAGKDFIGHFIDMVLAYAVGIAVQIAFMNTPLYVGPISEHLNGADLSWVVGLVVTSPLYFWLASRGSA
;
A
#
# COMPACT_ATOMS: atom_id res chain seq x y z
N MET A 1 -6.57 -29.38 -5.58
CA MET A 1 -6.84 -28.28 -4.62
C MET A 1 -5.59 -27.52 -4.15
N PRO A 2 -4.49 -28.14 -3.67
CA PRO A 2 -3.33 -27.38 -3.20
C PRO A 2 -2.59 -26.62 -4.31
N VAL A 3 -2.54 -27.16 -5.54
CA VAL A 3 -1.91 -26.49 -6.69
C VAL A 3 -2.64 -25.19 -7.06
N LEU A 4 -3.98 -25.18 -7.04
CA LEU A 4 -4.77 -23.96 -7.31
C LEU A 4 -4.54 -22.90 -6.24
N PHE A 5 -4.43 -23.31 -4.97
CA PHE A 5 -4.09 -22.42 -3.87
C PHE A 5 -2.70 -21.79 -4.06
N MET A 6 -1.68 -22.60 -4.36
CA MET A 6 -0.33 -22.09 -4.61
C MET A 6 -0.27 -21.15 -5.80
N LEU A 7 -0.95 -21.48 -6.91
CA LEU A 7 -1.04 -20.60 -8.08
C LEU A 7 -1.75 -19.28 -7.74
N SER A 8 -2.80 -19.31 -6.92
CA SER A 8 -3.48 -18.09 -6.45
C SER A 8 -2.56 -17.20 -5.63
N VAL A 9 -1.82 -17.77 -4.67
CA VAL A 9 -0.85 -17.04 -3.84
C VAL A 9 0.27 -16.45 -4.70
N ILE A 10 0.84 -17.23 -5.62
CA ILE A 10 1.89 -16.75 -6.53
C ILE A 10 1.37 -15.63 -7.42
N SER A 11 0.17 -15.77 -7.97
CA SER A 11 -0.44 -14.77 -8.85
C SER A 11 -0.73 -13.46 -8.11
N HIS A 12 -1.25 -13.52 -6.89
CA HIS A 12 -1.49 -12.33 -6.06
C HIS A 12 -0.19 -11.59 -5.74
N ASN A 13 0.86 -12.33 -5.35
CA ASN A 13 2.16 -11.75 -5.06
C ASN A 13 2.82 -11.15 -6.33
N ALA A 14 2.65 -11.79 -7.49
CA ALA A 14 3.12 -11.27 -8.76
C ALA A 14 2.41 -9.96 -9.16
N LEU A 15 1.10 -9.87 -8.95
CA LEU A 15 0.32 -8.65 -9.20
C LEU A 15 0.76 -7.50 -8.28
N ASN A 16 0.99 -7.78 -6.99
CA ASN A 16 1.48 -6.78 -6.04
C ASN A 16 2.87 -6.26 -6.43
N LEU A 17 3.79 -7.15 -6.83
CA LEU A 17 5.12 -6.77 -7.30
C LEU A 17 5.06 -5.95 -8.59
N HIS A 18 4.16 -6.32 -9.50
CA HIS A 18 3.93 -5.57 -10.73
C HIS A 18 3.42 -4.16 -10.45
N GLY A 19 2.45 -4.02 -9.54
CA GLY A 19 1.93 -2.71 -9.11
C GLY A 19 3.01 -1.82 -8.50
N ALA A 20 3.86 -2.38 -7.63
CA ALA A 20 5.00 -1.67 -7.06
C ALA A 20 5.99 -1.19 -8.14
N ALA A 21 6.30 -2.05 -9.13
CA ALA A 21 7.19 -1.67 -10.23
C ALA A 21 6.61 -0.52 -11.08
N LEU A 22 5.30 -0.53 -11.37
CA LEU A 22 4.64 0.56 -12.09
C LEU A 22 4.63 1.88 -11.29
N TRP A 23 4.45 1.82 -9.98
CA TRP A 23 4.54 3.01 -9.12
C TRP A 23 5.95 3.62 -9.13
N ILE A 24 7.00 2.80 -9.01
CA ILE A 24 8.40 3.26 -9.07
C ILE A 24 8.70 3.89 -10.43
N ILE A 25 8.27 3.25 -11.52
CA ILE A 25 8.46 3.79 -12.87
C ILE A 25 7.80 5.15 -12.99
N THR A 26 6.55 5.29 -12.54
CA THR A 26 5.81 6.56 -12.56
C THR A 26 6.53 7.64 -11.77
N LEU A 27 7.06 7.32 -10.58
CA LEU A 27 7.85 8.26 -9.78
C LEU A 27 9.13 8.71 -10.47
N VAL A 28 9.86 7.77 -11.10
CA VAL A 28 11.10 8.12 -11.83
C VAL A 28 10.78 8.99 -13.03
N GLN A 29 9.67 8.72 -13.72
CA GLN A 29 9.21 9.54 -14.85
C GLN A 29 8.84 10.97 -14.45
N THR A 30 8.47 11.23 -13.18
CA THR A 30 8.26 12.59 -12.67
C THR A 30 9.51 13.47 -12.83
N PHE A 31 10.71 12.89 -12.70
CA PHE A 31 11.98 13.64 -12.80
C PHE A 31 12.71 13.41 -14.13
N ALA A 32 12.53 12.24 -14.75
CA ALA A 32 13.18 11.85 -16.00
C ALA A 32 12.16 11.62 -17.12
N TYR A 33 11.46 12.68 -17.52
CA TYR A 33 10.33 12.66 -18.46
C TYR A 33 10.61 11.95 -19.81
N ARG A 34 11.85 11.99 -20.32
CA ARG A 34 12.24 11.36 -21.60
C ARG A 34 12.55 9.87 -21.51
N TRP A 35 12.60 9.30 -20.32
CA TRP A 35 12.92 7.88 -20.16
C TRP A 35 11.71 7.00 -20.46
N ILE A 36 11.84 6.17 -21.51
CA ILE A 36 10.81 5.21 -21.90
C ILE A 36 11.15 3.85 -21.25
N PRO A 37 10.34 3.36 -20.30
CA PRO A 37 10.64 2.12 -19.57
C PRO A 37 10.57 0.90 -20.51
N THR A 38 11.75 0.45 -20.95
CA THR A 38 11.94 -0.73 -21.80
C THR A 38 11.73 -2.03 -20.99
N ALA A 39 11.42 -3.15 -21.66
CA ALA A 39 11.21 -4.45 -21.02
C ALA A 39 12.33 -4.87 -20.03
N LYS A 40 13.60 -4.58 -20.38
CA LYS A 40 14.75 -4.82 -19.50
C LYS A 40 14.70 -3.99 -18.21
N SER A 41 14.34 -2.71 -18.30
CA SER A 41 14.20 -1.82 -17.15
C SER A 41 13.13 -2.33 -16.18
N ARG A 42 11.98 -2.74 -16.72
CA ARG A 42 10.88 -3.29 -15.92
C ARG A 42 11.29 -4.56 -15.17
N ALA A 43 12.00 -5.47 -15.84
CA ALA A 43 12.49 -6.70 -15.21
C ALA A 43 13.48 -6.41 -14.08
N VAL A 44 14.42 -5.48 -14.30
CA VAL A 44 15.42 -5.11 -13.29
C VAL A 44 14.74 -4.49 -12.06
N ILE A 45 13.79 -3.57 -12.24
CA ILE A 45 13.06 -2.95 -11.12
C ILE A 45 12.31 -4.01 -10.32
N SER A 46 11.57 -4.92 -10.98
CA SER A 46 10.84 -5.98 -10.27
C SER A 46 11.76 -6.90 -9.49
N ILE A 47 12.94 -7.26 -10.03
CA ILE A 47 13.92 -8.10 -9.31
C ILE A 47 14.46 -7.37 -8.08
N LEU A 48 14.79 -6.07 -8.22
CA LEU A 48 15.29 -5.27 -7.11
C LEU A 48 14.25 -5.09 -6.00
N VAL A 49 13.00 -4.80 -6.37
CA VAL A 49 11.89 -4.68 -5.40
C VAL A 49 11.67 -6.01 -4.69
N PHE A 50 11.65 -7.13 -5.43
CA PHE A 50 11.49 -8.45 -4.84
C PHE A 50 12.59 -8.77 -3.83
N ALA A 51 13.85 -8.51 -4.19
CA ALA A 51 14.99 -8.72 -3.29
C ALA A 51 14.89 -7.85 -2.03
N ALA A 52 14.55 -6.56 -2.18
CA ALA A 52 14.38 -5.65 -1.06
C ALA A 52 13.24 -6.10 -0.12
N CYS A 53 12.09 -6.49 -0.67
CA CYS A 53 10.97 -7.04 0.10
C CYS A 53 11.34 -8.34 0.83
N ALA A 54 12.09 -9.24 0.18
CA ALA A 54 12.54 -10.48 0.79
C ALA A 54 13.48 -10.22 1.98
N ILE A 55 14.41 -9.27 1.84
CA ILE A 55 15.30 -8.86 2.94
C ILE A 55 14.51 -8.25 4.09
N ALA A 56 13.61 -7.30 3.81
CA ALA A 56 12.77 -6.68 4.84
C ALA A 56 11.90 -7.71 5.58
N ALA A 57 11.34 -8.69 4.87
CA ALA A 57 10.56 -9.77 5.46
C ALA A 57 11.38 -10.62 6.44
N VAL A 58 12.63 -10.95 6.11
CA VAL A 58 13.53 -11.70 7.01
C VAL A 58 13.86 -10.88 8.25
N LEU A 59 14.09 -9.58 8.10
CA LEU A 59 14.42 -8.69 9.23
C LEU A 59 13.22 -8.45 10.16
N ALA A 60 12.01 -8.36 9.62
CA ALA A 60 10.78 -8.09 10.39
C ALA A 60 10.21 -9.33 11.11
N GLY A 61 10.80 -10.52 10.94
CA GLY A 61 10.21 -11.78 11.38
C GLY A 61 10.10 -11.98 12.89
N LYS A 62 10.88 -11.26 13.72
CA LYS A 62 10.96 -11.51 15.18
C LYS A 62 9.65 -11.22 15.91
N ASP A 63 8.93 -10.15 15.53
CA ASP A 63 7.72 -9.67 16.22
C ASP A 63 6.52 -9.55 15.26
N PHE A 64 6.49 -10.39 14.22
CA PHE A 64 5.54 -10.29 13.11
C PHE A 64 4.08 -10.20 13.57
N ILE A 65 3.67 -11.01 14.53
CA ILE A 65 2.26 -11.10 14.94
C ILE A 65 1.73 -9.81 15.60
N GLY A 66 2.56 -9.16 16.43
CA GLY A 66 2.17 -7.91 17.11
C GLY A 66 2.00 -6.78 16.11
N HIS A 67 3.02 -6.58 15.26
CA HIS A 67 2.98 -5.57 14.21
C HIS A 67 1.89 -5.84 13.16
N PHE A 68 1.57 -7.11 12.90
CA PHE A 68 0.49 -7.47 11.98
C PHE A 68 -0.88 -7.04 12.53
N ILE A 69 -1.15 -7.27 13.81
CA ILE A 69 -2.39 -6.84 14.45
C ILE A 69 -2.50 -5.30 14.45
N ASP A 70 -1.42 -4.61 14.82
CA ASP A 70 -1.36 -3.14 14.82
C ASP A 70 -1.60 -2.57 13.41
N MET A 71 -1.01 -3.19 12.38
CA MET A 71 -1.20 -2.82 10.98
C MET A 71 -2.66 -2.99 10.55
N VAL A 72 -3.28 -4.15 10.85
CA VAL A 72 -4.67 -4.43 10.49
C VAL A 72 -5.63 -3.46 11.19
N LEU A 73 -5.40 -3.15 12.47
CA LEU A 73 -6.21 -2.18 13.22
C LEU A 73 -6.07 -0.78 12.66
N ALA A 74 -4.83 -0.32 12.40
CA ALA A 74 -4.60 1.00 11.81
C ALA A 74 -5.26 1.11 10.44
N TYR A 75 -5.16 0.07 9.61
CA TYR A 75 -5.75 0.03 8.28
C TYR A 75 -7.29 0.01 8.33
N ALA A 76 -7.89 -0.75 9.25
CA ALA A 76 -9.34 -0.79 9.44
C ALA A 76 -9.89 0.59 9.84
N VAL A 77 -9.22 1.28 10.78
CA VAL A 77 -9.59 2.64 11.17
C VAL A 77 -9.41 3.62 10.00
N GLY A 78 -8.30 3.51 9.27
CA GLY A 78 -8.03 4.31 8.08
C GLY A 78 -9.13 4.17 7.02
N ILE A 79 -9.60 2.95 6.75
CA ILE A 79 -10.72 2.71 5.83
C ILE A 79 -12.01 3.32 6.37
N ALA A 80 -12.32 3.12 7.64
CA ALA A 80 -13.54 3.66 8.24
C ALA A 80 -13.61 5.18 8.12
N VAL A 81 -12.50 5.88 8.33
CA VAL A 81 -12.43 7.33 8.13
C VAL A 81 -12.50 7.68 6.65
N GLN A 82 -11.79 6.97 5.76
CA GLN A 82 -11.81 7.23 4.32
C GLN A 82 -13.22 7.22 3.73
N ILE A 83 -14.08 6.30 4.18
CA ILE A 83 -15.47 6.21 3.71
C ILE A 83 -16.20 7.55 3.93
N ALA A 84 -15.94 8.28 5.02
CA ALA A 84 -16.60 9.56 5.29
C ALA A 84 -16.18 10.69 4.33
N PHE A 85 -14.97 10.60 3.75
CA PHE A 85 -14.36 11.62 2.88
C PHE A 85 -14.33 11.22 1.40
N MET A 86 -14.85 10.05 1.06
CA MET A 86 -14.83 9.51 -0.31
C MET A 86 -15.82 10.26 -1.22
N ASN A 87 -15.42 10.56 -2.46
CA ASN A 87 -16.28 11.20 -3.44
C ASN A 87 -16.22 10.47 -4.78
N THR A 88 -17.08 9.47 -4.94
CA THR A 88 -17.16 8.65 -6.16
C THR A 88 -18.54 8.79 -6.81
N PRO A 89 -18.69 8.49 -8.12
CA PRO A 89 -19.99 8.52 -8.79
C PRO A 89 -21.05 7.61 -8.15
N LEU A 90 -20.61 6.58 -7.41
CA LEU A 90 -21.47 5.60 -6.75
C LEU A 90 -21.82 5.97 -5.30
N TYR A 91 -20.94 6.74 -4.62
CA TYR A 91 -21.08 7.06 -3.21
C TYR A 91 -20.34 8.36 -2.87
N VAL A 92 -21.04 9.26 -2.19
CA VAL A 92 -20.52 10.52 -1.64
C VAL A 92 -20.63 10.47 -0.11
N GLY A 93 -19.49 10.62 0.55
CA GLY A 93 -19.43 10.65 2.01
C GLY A 93 -19.99 11.96 2.60
N PRO A 94 -20.52 11.93 3.83
CA PRO A 94 -21.16 13.08 4.48
C PRO A 94 -20.24 14.29 4.68
N ILE A 95 -18.92 14.07 4.79
CA ILE A 95 -17.96 15.16 4.96
C ILE A 95 -17.54 15.75 3.61
N SER A 96 -17.51 14.92 2.55
CA SER A 96 -17.23 15.38 1.18
C SER A 96 -18.30 16.36 0.66
N GLU A 97 -19.56 16.15 1.03
CA GLU A 97 -20.68 17.02 0.62
C GLU A 97 -20.48 18.48 1.08
N HIS A 98 -19.92 18.68 2.29
CA HIS A 98 -19.61 20.01 2.83
C HIS A 98 -18.37 20.65 2.20
N LEU A 99 -17.56 19.88 1.46
CA LEU A 99 -16.30 20.31 0.84
C LEU A 99 -16.45 20.57 -0.66
N ASN A 100 -17.67 20.86 -1.13
CA ASN A 100 -18.00 21.04 -2.55
C ASN A 100 -17.69 19.80 -3.42
N GLY A 101 -17.71 18.60 -2.85
CA GLY A 101 -17.43 17.35 -3.57
C GLY A 101 -15.94 17.11 -3.85
N ALA A 102 -15.03 17.69 -3.07
CA ALA A 102 -13.61 17.38 -3.16
C ALA A 102 -13.30 16.00 -2.54
N ASP A 103 -12.64 15.10 -3.29
CA ASP A 103 -12.18 13.82 -2.75
C ASP A 103 -10.85 13.99 -1.98
N LEU A 104 -10.94 13.96 -0.66
CA LEU A 104 -9.78 14.01 0.24
C LEU A 104 -9.51 12.66 0.92
N SER A 105 -10.19 11.58 0.51
CA SER A 105 -10.10 10.28 1.17
C SER A 105 -8.66 9.77 1.23
N TRP A 106 -7.89 9.86 0.15
CA TRP A 106 -6.49 9.41 0.13
C TRP A 106 -5.58 10.21 1.08
N VAL A 107 -5.80 11.53 1.21
CA VAL A 107 -5.03 12.38 2.13
C VAL A 107 -5.37 12.02 3.57
N VAL A 108 -6.66 11.97 3.89
CA VAL A 108 -7.13 11.67 5.24
C VAL A 108 -6.74 10.24 5.64
N GLY A 109 -6.83 9.29 4.70
CA GLY A 109 -6.38 7.92 4.89
C GLY A 109 -4.92 7.84 5.30
N LEU A 110 -4.02 8.54 4.62
CA LEU A 110 -2.60 8.61 4.98
C LEU A 110 -2.39 9.32 6.32
N VAL A 111 -3.01 10.49 6.50
CA VAL A 111 -2.88 11.33 7.71
C VAL A 111 -3.40 10.62 8.96
N VAL A 112 -4.40 9.75 8.85
CA VAL A 112 -4.94 8.99 9.99
C VAL A 112 -4.17 7.69 10.20
N THR A 113 -3.94 6.91 9.14
CA THR A 113 -3.35 5.57 9.24
C THR A 113 -1.89 5.61 9.68
N SER A 114 -1.09 6.55 9.15
CA SER A 114 0.35 6.64 9.45
C SER A 114 0.67 6.95 10.93
N PRO A 115 0.13 8.01 11.56
CA PRO A 115 0.41 8.28 12.97
C PRO A 115 -0.25 7.25 13.89
N LEU A 116 -1.44 6.73 13.52
CA LEU A 116 -2.09 5.68 14.31
C LEU A 116 -1.25 4.41 14.32
N TYR A 117 -0.74 3.97 13.16
CA TYR A 117 0.16 2.83 13.08
C TYR A 117 1.46 3.08 13.85
N PHE A 118 2.09 4.25 13.67
CA PHE A 118 3.32 4.60 14.40
C PHE A 118 3.11 4.54 15.92
N TRP A 119 1.99 5.07 16.40
CA TRP A 119 1.64 5.03 17.81
C TRP A 119 1.33 3.62 18.31
N LEU A 120 0.56 2.82 17.56
CA LEU A 120 0.28 1.41 17.88
C LEU A 120 1.58 0.60 17.94
N ALA A 121 2.41 0.69 16.92
CA ALA A 121 3.70 0.01 16.85
C ALA A 121 4.66 0.44 17.97
N SER A 122 4.61 1.70 18.41
CA SER A 122 5.45 2.20 19.52
C SER A 122 5.04 1.68 20.90
N ARG A 123 3.81 1.16 21.06
CA ARG A 123 3.31 0.64 22.35
C ARG A 123 3.82 -0.75 22.67
N GLY A 124 4.17 -1.54 21.66
CA GLY A 124 4.70 -2.90 21.83
C GLY A 124 6.21 -2.99 22.06
N SER A 125 6.93 -1.85 22.09
CA SER A 125 8.39 -1.77 22.31
C SER A 125 8.81 -1.42 23.75
N ALA A 126 7.88 -1.41 24.71
CA ALA A 126 8.16 -1.23 26.14
C ALA A 126 7.89 -2.53 26.90
#